data_AF-A0A1V5XAN5-F1
#
_entry.id   AF-A0A1V5XAN5-F1
#
_cell.length_a   1.000
_cell.length_b   1.000
_cell.length_c   1.000
_cell.angle_alpha   90.00
_cell.angle_beta   90.00
_cell.angle_gamma   90.00
#
_symmetry.space_group_name_H-M   'P 1'
#
loop_
_entity.id
_entity.type
_entity.pdbx_description
1 polymer ?
#
loop_
_entity_poly.entity_id
_entity_poly.type
_entity_poly.pdbx_seq_one_letter_code
_entity_poly.pdbx_strand_id
1 'polypeptide(L)'
;MDRFESCLLPYFKTENEKRMTKVIEVNDGLKFDNGMSLSHDHQQDCCESHILDFSNLSMQDFEGLEFDLSNDSFFERVDDFGIRLLPTNGHPVSVPGYGYNNGFYSSNLTLILSGEGSERRYDISSCQDIKD
;
A
#
# COMPACT_ATOMS: atom_id res chain seq x y z
N MET A 1 42.69 43.73 -1.07
CA MET A 1 41.26 43.84 -1.41
C MET A 1 41.03 42.83 -2.50
N ASP A 2 40.84 41.57 -2.10
CA ASP A 2 40.59 40.47 -3.03
C ASP A 2 39.23 39.87 -2.69
N ARG A 3 38.38 39.85 -3.72
CA ARG A 3 36.98 39.44 -3.68
C ARG A 3 36.90 37.92 -3.58
N PHE A 4 36.43 37.41 -2.46
CA PHE A 4 35.89 36.04 -2.39
C PHE A 4 34.39 36.10 -2.66
N GLU A 5 33.99 35.88 -3.92
CA GLU A 5 32.63 35.43 -4.24
C GLU A 5 32.55 33.93 -3.91
N SER A 6 32.13 33.61 -2.69
CA SER A 6 31.62 32.28 -2.35
C SER A 6 30.11 32.29 -2.58
N CYS A 7 29.71 32.00 -3.83
CA CYS A 7 28.31 31.92 -4.21
C CYS A 7 27.83 30.48 -4.07
N LEU A 8 27.08 30.25 -2.98
CA LEU A 8 25.95 29.32 -2.86
C LEU A 8 26.17 27.88 -3.36
N LEU A 9 26.58 27.02 -2.42
CA LEU A 9 26.28 25.59 -2.50
C LEU A 9 24.75 25.42 -2.63
N PRO A 10 24.25 24.53 -3.51
CA PRO A 10 22.83 24.25 -3.59
C PRO A 10 22.37 23.77 -2.23
N TYR A 11 21.35 24.46 -1.70
CA TYR A 11 20.55 24.01 -0.57
C TYR A 11 20.15 22.55 -0.81
N PHE A 12 20.84 21.61 -0.16
CA PHE A 12 20.26 20.30 0.10
C PHE A 12 19.04 20.59 0.97
N LYS A 13 17.84 20.53 0.39
CA LYS A 13 16.59 20.52 1.16
C LYS A 13 16.57 19.24 1.97
N THR A 14 17.16 19.27 3.15
CA THR A 14 16.85 18.32 4.22
C THR A 14 15.64 18.84 4.96
N GLU A 15 14.48 18.82 4.30
CA GLU A 15 13.21 18.85 5.00
C GLU A 15 12.74 17.41 4.97
N ASN A 16 12.86 16.73 6.12
CA ASN A 16 12.17 15.48 6.40
C ASN A 16 10.68 15.80 6.57
N GLU A 17 10.10 16.46 5.57
CA GLU A 17 8.70 16.82 5.49
C GLU A 17 7.99 15.50 5.28
N LYS A 18 7.12 15.15 6.22
CA LYS A 18 6.25 13.99 6.13
C LYS A 18 5.42 14.12 4.85
N ARG A 19 5.90 13.54 3.76
CA ARG A 19 5.29 13.67 2.44
C ARG A 19 4.04 12.82 2.40
N MET A 20 2.91 13.47 2.66
CA MET A 20 1.61 12.92 2.34
C MET A 20 1.55 12.65 0.84
N THR A 21 0.98 11.51 0.48
CA THR A 21 0.92 11.05 -0.91
C THR A 21 -0.50 10.67 -1.30
N LYS A 22 -0.80 10.77 -2.59
CA LYS A 22 -2.14 10.53 -3.14
C LYS A 22 -2.12 9.34 -4.07
N VAL A 23 -3.23 8.61 -4.12
CA VAL A 23 -3.42 7.56 -5.12
C VAL A 23 -3.59 8.22 -6.48
N ILE A 24 -2.83 7.75 -7.47
CA ILE A 24 -2.87 8.23 -8.86
C ILE A 24 -3.33 7.15 -9.85
N GLU A 25 -3.36 5.89 -9.42
CA GLU A 25 -3.79 4.76 -10.23
C GLU A 25 -4.39 3.66 -9.33
N VAL A 26 -5.52 3.10 -9.75
CA VAL A 26 -6.17 1.92 -9.16
C VAL A 26 -6.28 0.85 -10.23
N ASN A 27 -5.68 -0.31 -9.99
CA ASN A 27 -5.74 -1.51 -10.83
C ASN A 27 -5.79 -2.74 -9.90
N ASP A 28 -4.95 -3.75 -10.10
CA ASP A 28 -4.76 -4.89 -9.17
C ASP A 28 -3.92 -4.52 -7.92
N GLY A 29 -4.09 -3.28 -7.47
CA GLY A 29 -3.25 -2.58 -6.51
C GLY A 29 -3.36 -1.07 -6.69
N LEU A 30 -2.58 -0.32 -5.90
CA LEU A 30 -2.58 1.15 -5.89
C LEU A 30 -1.20 1.70 -6.24
N LYS A 31 -1.16 2.78 -7.04
CA LYS A 31 0.06 3.58 -7.20
C LYS A 31 -0.12 4.96 -6.60
N PHE A 32 0.95 5.45 -6.00
CA PHE A 32 1.00 6.72 -5.29
C PHE A 32 1.85 7.76 -6.04
N ASP A 33 1.53 9.04 -5.89
CA ASP A 33 2.23 10.15 -6.57
C ASP A 33 3.71 10.30 -6.18
N ASN A 34 4.11 9.70 -5.05
CA ASN A 34 5.50 9.65 -4.60
C ASN A 34 6.29 8.46 -5.20
N GLY A 35 5.71 7.70 -6.13
CA GLY A 35 6.35 6.55 -6.78
C GLY A 35 6.26 5.24 -5.99
N MET A 36 5.62 5.23 -4.83
CA MET A 36 5.31 4.00 -4.09
C MET A 36 4.13 3.27 -4.75
N SER A 37 4.07 1.95 -4.57
CA SER A 37 2.99 1.08 -5.04
C SER A 37 2.60 0.09 -3.94
N LEU A 38 1.30 -0.18 -3.81
CA LEU A 38 0.73 -1.17 -2.91
C LEU A 38 0.12 -2.30 -3.74
N SER A 39 0.55 -3.54 -3.47
CA SER A 39 0.08 -4.74 -4.14
C SER A 39 -0.06 -5.88 -3.13
N HIS A 40 -0.56 -7.02 -3.60
CA HIS A 40 -0.57 -8.25 -2.81
C HIS A 40 0.21 -9.35 -3.52
N ASP A 41 0.68 -10.31 -2.74
CA ASP A 41 1.36 -11.50 -3.22
C ASP A 41 0.88 -12.71 -2.44
N HIS A 42 0.65 -13.79 -3.17
CA HIS A 42 0.30 -15.08 -2.63
C HIS A 42 1.02 -16.13 -3.49
N GLN A 43 1.80 -16.98 -2.84
CA GLN A 43 2.44 -18.10 -3.49
C GLN A 43 1.38 -19.18 -3.75
N GLN A 44 0.81 -19.16 -4.95
CA GLN A 44 -0.21 -20.12 -5.37
C GLN A 44 0.39 -21.54 -5.50
N ASP A 45 -0.08 -22.47 -4.68
CA ASP A 45 0.00 -23.91 -4.95
C ASP A 45 -1.33 -24.38 -5.58
N CYS A 46 -1.29 -25.35 -6.52
CA CYS A 46 -2.42 -25.59 -7.44
C CYS A 46 -3.78 -25.56 -6.76
N CYS A 47 -4.60 -24.68 -7.33
CA CYS A 47 -6.05 -24.73 -7.26
C CYS A 47 -6.65 -24.07 -6.00
N GLU A 48 -5.80 -23.46 -5.17
CA GLU A 48 -6.15 -22.43 -4.19
C GLU A 48 -6.11 -21.03 -4.84
N SER A 49 -6.87 -20.08 -4.28
CA SER A 49 -6.81 -18.67 -4.71
C SER A 49 -6.98 -17.78 -3.51
N HIS A 50 -5.93 -17.03 -3.16
CA HIS A 50 -5.96 -16.00 -2.13
C HIS A 50 -5.59 -14.65 -2.74
N ILE A 51 -6.50 -13.67 -2.62
CA ILE A 51 -6.35 -12.35 -3.23
C ILE A 51 -6.81 -11.23 -2.30
N LEU A 52 -6.25 -10.03 -2.51
CA LEU A 52 -6.84 -8.77 -2.10
C LEU A 52 -7.56 -8.18 -3.31
N ASP A 53 -8.87 -8.02 -3.22
CA ASP A 53 -9.70 -7.61 -4.34
C ASP A 53 -9.83 -6.09 -4.43
N PHE A 54 -9.05 -5.50 -5.34
CA PHE A 54 -9.12 -4.08 -5.69
C PHE A 54 -10.16 -3.78 -6.79
N SER A 55 -10.83 -4.79 -7.38
CA SER A 55 -11.68 -4.62 -8.57
C SER A 55 -12.92 -3.74 -8.34
N ASN A 56 -13.38 -3.65 -7.09
CA ASN A 56 -14.52 -2.82 -6.69
C ASN A 56 -14.13 -1.37 -6.33
N LEU A 57 -12.84 -1.03 -6.39
CA LEU A 57 -12.34 0.30 -6.08
C LEU A 57 -12.11 1.10 -7.34
N SER A 58 -12.30 2.41 -7.23
CA SER A 58 -12.12 3.37 -8.31
C SER A 58 -11.32 4.58 -7.83
N MET A 59 -10.86 5.41 -8.76
CA MET A 59 -10.20 6.68 -8.41
C MET A 59 -11.09 7.61 -7.56
N GLN A 60 -12.42 7.49 -7.64
CA GLN A 60 -13.34 8.32 -6.87
C GLN A 60 -13.28 8.00 -5.37
N ASP A 61 -13.02 6.73 -5.02
CA ASP A 61 -12.90 6.29 -3.63
C ASP A 61 -11.67 6.89 -2.93
N PHE A 62 -10.70 7.38 -3.72
CA PHE A 62 -9.46 7.99 -3.24
C PHE A 62 -9.38 9.51 -3.48
N GLU A 63 -10.41 10.13 -4.07
CA GLU A 63 -10.38 11.54 -4.42
C GLU A 63 -10.24 12.42 -3.16
N GLY A 64 -9.15 13.20 -3.11
CA GLY A 64 -8.85 14.10 -1.99
C GLY A 64 -8.29 13.41 -0.74
N LEU A 65 -8.11 12.08 -0.75
CA LEU A 65 -7.47 11.34 0.33
C LEU A 65 -5.94 11.45 0.26
N GLU A 66 -5.32 11.55 1.42
CA GLU A 66 -3.89 11.68 1.61
C GLU A 66 -3.40 10.58 2.53
N PHE A 67 -2.28 9.95 2.18
CA PHE A 67 -1.72 8.82 2.91
C PHE A 67 -0.33 9.15 3.43
N ASP A 68 -0.06 8.71 4.65
CA ASP A 68 1.27 8.75 5.25
C ASP A 68 1.93 7.37 5.13
N LEU A 69 2.75 7.21 4.10
CA LEU A 69 3.49 5.97 3.88
C LEU A 69 4.84 5.95 4.60
N SER A 70 5.16 6.90 5.48
CA SER A 70 6.48 6.91 6.16
C SER A 70 6.61 5.88 7.28
N ASN A 71 5.48 5.27 7.69
CA ASN A 71 5.39 4.27 8.74
C ASN A 71 4.31 3.23 8.38
N ASP A 72 3.99 2.32 9.29
CA ASP A 72 3.08 1.20 9.04
C ASP A 72 1.61 1.49 9.41
N SER A 73 1.28 2.72 9.81
CA SER A 73 -0.08 3.12 10.26
C SER A 73 -1.04 3.45 9.12
N PHE A 74 -0.64 3.26 7.86
CA PHE A 74 -1.46 3.59 6.68
C PHE A 74 -2.56 2.57 6.39
N PHE A 75 -2.61 1.47 7.14
CA PHE A 75 -3.65 0.45 7.03
C PHE A 75 -3.87 -0.27 8.36
N GLU A 76 -5.03 -0.91 8.48
CA GLU A 76 -5.33 -1.89 9.53
C GLU A 76 -5.78 -3.22 8.91
N ARG A 77 -5.55 -4.30 9.65
CA ARG A 77 -6.03 -5.64 9.34
C ARG A 77 -7.47 -5.79 9.81
N VAL A 78 -8.31 -6.42 8.99
CA VAL A 78 -9.66 -6.81 9.37
C VAL A 78 -9.78 -8.31 9.15
N ASP A 79 -9.61 -9.06 10.24
CA ASP A 79 -9.67 -10.53 10.22
C ASP A 79 -10.99 -11.00 9.59
N ASP A 80 -10.90 -12.07 8.81
CA ASP A 80 -11.98 -12.71 8.06
C ASP A 80 -12.71 -11.78 7.05
N PHE A 81 -12.06 -10.66 6.65
CA PHE A 81 -12.66 -9.71 5.71
C PHE A 81 -11.67 -9.12 4.71
N GLY A 82 -10.53 -8.59 5.15
CA GLY A 82 -9.67 -7.79 4.27
C GLY A 82 -8.79 -6.79 5.02
N ILE A 83 -8.42 -5.70 4.35
CA ILE A 83 -7.72 -4.58 4.97
C ILE A 83 -8.55 -3.31 4.89
N ARG A 84 -8.17 -2.33 5.71
CA ARG A 84 -8.70 -0.97 5.59
C ARG A 84 -7.55 0.02 5.51
N LEU A 85 -7.52 0.77 4.43
CA LEU A 85 -6.55 1.84 4.19
C LEU A 85 -6.96 3.07 5.01
N LEU A 86 -6.01 3.61 5.75
CA LEU A 86 -6.19 4.68 6.71
C LEU A 86 -5.52 5.96 6.16
N PRO A 87 -6.26 6.81 5.43
CA PRO A 87 -5.76 8.12 5.06
C PRO A 87 -5.58 8.99 6.32
N THR A 88 -4.73 10.00 6.22
CA THR A 88 -4.52 10.99 7.28
C THR A 88 -5.67 11.99 7.38
N ASN A 89 -6.56 11.99 6.39
CA ASN A 89 -7.75 12.80 6.28
C ASN A 89 -8.94 12.00 5.70
N GLY A 90 -10.17 12.49 5.88
CA GLY A 90 -11.34 11.88 5.26
C GLY A 90 -11.75 10.55 5.88
N HIS A 91 -12.09 9.57 5.02
CA HIS A 91 -12.68 8.30 5.43
C HIS A 91 -11.78 7.13 5.04
N PRO A 92 -11.70 6.09 5.90
CA PRO A 92 -11.00 4.87 5.53
C PRO A 92 -11.61 4.16 4.32
N VAL A 93 -10.77 3.53 3.51
CA VAL A 93 -11.18 2.76 2.32
C VAL A 93 -10.97 1.28 2.60
N SER A 94 -12.01 0.47 2.45
CA SER A 94 -11.93 -0.97 2.72
C SER A 94 -11.59 -1.74 1.45
N VAL A 95 -10.66 -2.69 1.54
CA VAL A 95 -10.27 -3.59 0.45
C VAL A 95 -10.54 -5.02 0.89
N PRO A 96 -11.56 -5.71 0.33
CA PRO A 96 -11.89 -7.07 0.74
C PRO A 96 -10.79 -8.05 0.32
N GLY A 97 -10.57 -9.07 1.14
CA GLY A 97 -9.73 -10.22 0.83
C GLY A 97 -10.59 -11.47 0.67
N TYR A 98 -10.25 -12.31 -0.29
CA TYR A 98 -10.95 -13.56 -0.55
C TYR A 98 -9.97 -14.71 -0.65
N GLY A 99 -10.36 -15.84 -0.07
CA GLY A 99 -9.62 -17.10 -0.15
C GLY A 99 -10.51 -18.23 -0.64
N TYR A 100 -9.92 -19.16 -1.37
CA TYR A 100 -10.54 -20.42 -1.73
C TYR A 100 -9.54 -21.56 -1.58
N ASN A 101 -9.90 -22.58 -0.81
CA ASN A 101 -9.09 -23.77 -0.57
C ASN A 101 -9.82 -25.01 -1.10
N ASN A 102 -9.08 -25.98 -1.68
CA ASN A 102 -9.69 -27.22 -2.16
C ASN A 102 -9.02 -28.51 -1.61
N GLY A 103 -8.43 -28.48 -0.40
CA GLY A 103 -8.07 -29.71 0.32
C GLY A 103 -6.77 -29.75 1.14
N PHE A 104 -5.67 -29.06 0.79
CA PHE A 104 -4.42 -28.95 1.58
C PHE A 104 -3.59 -27.76 1.08
N TYR A 105 -3.71 -26.61 1.74
CA TYR A 105 -3.39 -25.34 1.09
C TYR A 105 -2.95 -24.26 2.09
N SER A 106 -2.11 -23.35 1.61
CA SER A 106 -1.46 -22.31 2.39
C SER A 106 -2.26 -21.03 2.24
N SER A 107 -2.92 -20.58 3.31
CA SER A 107 -3.67 -19.31 3.32
C SER A 107 -2.79 -18.05 3.36
N ASN A 108 -1.49 -18.19 3.06
CA ASN A 108 -0.51 -17.11 3.17
C ASN A 108 -0.85 -15.99 2.18
N LEU A 109 -1.19 -14.81 2.70
CA LEU A 109 -1.41 -13.62 1.90
C LEU A 109 -0.52 -12.50 2.42
N THR A 110 0.23 -11.86 1.52
CA THR A 110 1.17 -10.80 1.88
C THR A 110 0.78 -9.50 1.19
N LEU A 111 0.67 -8.42 1.96
CA LEU A 111 0.58 -7.06 1.45
C LEU A 111 2.00 -6.53 1.22
N ILE A 112 2.26 -5.97 0.04
CA ILE A 112 3.56 -5.44 -0.35
C ILE A 112 3.42 -3.95 -0.64
N LEU A 113 4.21 -3.13 0.05
CA LEU A 113 4.43 -1.74 -0.32
C LEU A 113 5.86 -1.60 -0.83
N SER A 114 6.02 -1.23 -2.11
CA SER A 114 7.33 -1.11 -2.76
C SER A 114 7.48 0.21 -3.51
N GLY A 115 8.72 0.69 -3.64
CA GLY A 115 9.04 1.93 -4.34
C GLY A 115 10.40 2.50 -3.90
N GLU A 116 11.02 3.29 -4.78
CA GLU A 116 12.33 3.94 -4.55
C GLU A 116 13.44 2.98 -4.06
N GLY A 117 13.39 1.70 -4.46
CA GLY A 117 14.36 0.68 -4.04
C GLY A 117 14.13 0.12 -2.63
N SER A 118 13.00 0.45 -2.00
CA SER A 118 12.54 -0.11 -0.73
C SER A 118 11.33 -1.02 -0.93
N GLU A 119 11.20 -2.01 -0.05
CA GLU A 119 10.06 -2.92 0.00
C GLU A 119 9.71 -3.22 1.46
N ARG A 120 8.43 -3.12 1.80
CA ARG A 120 7.87 -3.54 3.08
C ARG A 120 6.79 -4.59 2.83
N ARG A 121 6.86 -5.68 3.58
CA ARG A 121 5.94 -6.82 3.50
C ARG A 121 5.18 -6.97 4.79
N TYR A 122 3.88 -7.22 4.69
CA TYR A 122 3.01 -7.41 5.84
C TYR A 122 2.21 -8.69 5.66
N ASP A 123 2.30 -9.58 6.64
CA ASP A 123 1.44 -10.75 6.71
C ASP A 123 -0.02 -10.30 6.94
N ILE A 124 -0.90 -10.68 6.03
CA ILE A 124 -2.35 -10.44 6.07
C ILE A 124 -3.13 -11.73 5.82
N SER A 125 -2.54 -12.88 6.18
CA SER A 125 -3.13 -14.21 5.92
C SER A 125 -4.48 -14.44 6.61
N SER A 126 -4.77 -13.72 7.70
CA SER A 126 -6.09 -13.73 8.37
C SER A 126 -7.11 -12.80 7.72
N CYS A 127 -6.71 -11.92 6.80
CA CYS A 127 -7.52 -10.83 6.28
C CYS A 127 -8.29 -11.24 5.03
N GLN A 128 -9.05 -12.34 5.11
CA GLN A 128 -9.72 -12.90 3.95
C GLN A 128 -10.94 -13.74 4.35
N ASP A 129 -12.02 -13.60 3.60
CA ASP A 129 -13.17 -14.52 3.66
C ASP A 129 -12.81 -15.80 2.87
N ILE A 130 -12.42 -16.85 3.59
CA ILE A 130 -11.99 -18.13 3.02
C ILE A 130 -13.20 -19.06 2.87
N LYS A 131 -13.39 -19.59 1.66
CA LYS A 131 -14.42 -20.59 1.36
C LYS A 131 -13.77 -21.95 1.05
N ASP A 132 -14.40 -23.00 1.58
CA ASP A 132 -14.07 -24.42 1.35
C ASP A 132 -15.11 -25.11 0.45
#